data_AF-A0A376W6F7-F1
#
_entry.id   AF-A0A376W6F7-F1
#
_cell.length_a   1.000
_cell.length_b   1.000
_cell.length_c   1.000
_cell.angle_alpha   90.00
_cell.angle_beta   90.00
_cell.angle_gamma   90.00
#
_symmetry.space_group_name_H-M   'P 1'
#
loop_
_entity.id
_entity.type
_entity.pdbx_description
1 polymer ?
#
loop_
_entity_poly.entity_id
_entity_poly.type
_entity_poly.pdbx_seq_one_letter_code
_entity_poly.pdbx_strand_id
1 'polypeptide(L)'
;MSWGFASMVEEYSGVTLDKSESRTDWLARPLTERQCEYAAADVWYLLPITAKLMVETEASGWLPAALDECRLMQMRRQEVVAPEDAWRDITNAWQLRTRQLACLQLLADWRLRKARERDLAVNFVVREEHLWSVSALYAGKSGRTGQPGLIR
;
A
#
# COMPACT_ATOMS: atom_id res chain seq x y z
N MET A 1 -17.42 -6.96 5.06
CA MET A 1 -17.88 -6.15 3.91
C MET A 1 -17.44 -4.71 4.13
N SER A 2 -16.99 -4.01 3.09
CA SER A 2 -16.67 -2.58 3.16
C SER A 2 -17.87 -1.75 2.71
N TRP A 3 -18.25 -0.73 3.46
CA TRP A 3 -19.34 0.19 3.10
C TRP A 3 -18.80 1.35 2.27
N GLY A 4 -19.33 1.53 1.06
CA GLY A 4 -18.85 2.54 0.11
C GLY A 4 -19.50 3.91 0.34
N PHE A 5 -18.76 4.99 0.02
CA PHE A 5 -19.24 6.36 0.19
C PHE A 5 -20.57 6.64 -0.51
N ALA A 6 -20.73 6.24 -1.79
CA ALA A 6 -21.98 6.45 -2.52
C ALA A 6 -23.19 5.74 -1.88
N SER A 7 -22.99 4.55 -1.32
CA SER A 7 -24.05 3.82 -0.61
C SER A 7 -24.42 4.50 0.71
N MET A 8 -23.42 5.02 1.43
CA MET A 8 -23.66 5.83 2.64
C MET A 8 -24.42 7.13 2.32
N VAL A 9 -24.09 7.80 1.21
CA VAL A 9 -24.82 8.99 0.78
C VAL A 9 -26.27 8.65 0.41
N GLU A 10 -26.48 7.58 -0.35
CA GLU A 10 -27.83 7.10 -0.70
C GLU A 10 -28.67 6.75 0.53
N GLU A 11 -28.09 6.08 1.51
CA GLU A 11 -28.76 5.70 2.76
C GLU A 11 -29.14 6.92 3.63
N TYR A 12 -28.25 7.90 3.76
CA TYR A 12 -28.45 9.03 4.67
C TYR A 12 -29.12 10.26 4.06
N SER A 13 -29.12 10.37 2.73
CA SER A 13 -29.67 11.51 1.99
C SER A 13 -30.67 11.16 0.90
N GLY A 14 -30.80 9.89 0.51
CA GLY A 14 -31.62 9.45 -0.61
C GLY A 14 -31.05 9.83 -1.99
N VAL A 15 -29.85 10.41 -2.03
CA VAL A 15 -29.19 10.86 -3.27
C VAL A 15 -28.31 9.75 -3.83
N THR A 16 -28.56 9.37 -5.08
CA THR A 16 -27.66 8.48 -5.84
C THR A 16 -26.56 9.32 -6.50
N LEU A 17 -25.31 9.18 -6.04
CA LEU A 17 -24.18 9.87 -6.65
C LEU A 17 -23.81 9.29 -8.02
N ASP A 18 -23.50 10.19 -8.97
CA ASP A 18 -22.89 9.80 -10.23
C ASP A 18 -21.43 9.37 -9.99
N LYS A 19 -21.05 8.21 -10.54
CA LYS A 19 -19.72 7.60 -10.41
C LYS A 19 -18.86 7.80 -11.66
N SER A 20 -19.38 8.50 -12.66
CA SER A 20 -18.77 8.67 -13.99
C SER A 20 -17.36 9.28 -13.94
N GLU A 21 -17.11 10.22 -13.02
CA GLU A 21 -15.83 10.94 -12.91
C GLU A 21 -14.82 10.29 -11.95
N SER A 22 -15.16 9.16 -11.31
CA SER A 22 -14.28 8.48 -10.34
C SER A 22 -12.94 7.99 -10.93
N ARG A 23 -12.88 7.78 -12.25
CA ARG A 23 -11.72 7.23 -12.97
C ARG A 23 -11.31 8.10 -14.17
N THR A 24 -11.26 9.41 -13.99
CA THR A 24 -10.77 10.37 -14.99
C THR A 24 -9.37 10.89 -14.65
N ASP A 25 -8.75 11.62 -15.59
CA ASP A 25 -7.43 12.22 -15.39
C ASP A 25 -7.53 13.45 -14.47
N TRP A 26 -7.15 13.27 -13.20
CA TRP A 26 -7.13 14.33 -12.18
C TRP A 26 -5.92 15.26 -12.26
N LEU A 27 -4.93 14.94 -13.10
CA LEU A 27 -3.78 15.79 -13.35
C LEU A 27 -4.01 16.75 -14.54
N ALA A 28 -4.97 16.45 -15.41
CA ALA A 28 -5.35 17.30 -16.53
C ALA A 28 -5.73 18.73 -16.09
N ARG A 29 -5.35 19.74 -16.86
CA ARG A 29 -5.73 21.14 -16.61
C ARG A 29 -6.18 21.85 -17.91
N PRO A 30 -7.27 22.63 -17.88
CA PRO A 30 -8.19 22.81 -16.74
C PRO A 30 -8.98 21.52 -16.45
N LEU A 31 -9.46 21.38 -15.21
CA LEU A 31 -10.43 20.33 -14.89
C LEU A 31 -11.76 20.62 -15.59
N THR A 32 -12.50 19.58 -15.94
CA THR A 32 -13.86 19.74 -16.46
C THR A 32 -14.82 20.15 -15.34
N GLU A 33 -15.93 20.78 -15.69
CA GLU A 33 -16.98 21.14 -14.72
C GLU A 33 -17.51 19.90 -13.98
N ARG A 34 -17.70 18.78 -14.68
CA ARG A 34 -18.11 17.51 -14.08
C ARG A 34 -17.11 16.97 -13.06
N GLN A 35 -15.81 17.08 -13.33
CA GLN A 35 -14.78 16.70 -12.36
C GLN A 35 -14.84 17.57 -11.10
N CYS A 36 -15.06 18.88 -11.26
CA CYS A 36 -15.23 19.80 -10.13
C CYS A 36 -16.49 19.46 -9.30
N GLU A 37 -17.62 19.21 -9.96
CA GLU A 37 -18.87 18.82 -9.30
C GLU A 37 -18.73 17.49 -8.55
N TYR A 38 -18.11 16.49 -9.17
CA TYR A 38 -17.84 15.20 -8.54
C TYR A 38 -16.96 15.33 -7.30
N ALA A 39 -15.84 16.05 -7.40
CA ALA A 39 -14.94 16.26 -6.26
C ALA A 39 -15.60 17.09 -5.14
N ALA A 40 -16.46 18.05 -5.48
CA ALA A 40 -17.22 18.82 -4.50
C ALA A 40 -18.28 17.97 -3.79
N ALA A 41 -18.95 17.06 -4.51
CA ALA A 41 -19.95 16.16 -3.94
C ALA A 41 -19.36 15.26 -2.83
N ASP A 42 -18.13 14.78 -2.99
CA ASP A 42 -17.44 13.92 -2.02
C ASP A 42 -17.29 14.56 -0.63
N VAL A 43 -17.27 15.90 -0.54
CA VAL A 43 -17.20 16.63 0.74
C VAL A 43 -18.53 17.27 1.14
N TRP A 44 -19.33 17.69 0.16
CA TRP A 44 -20.62 18.35 0.38
C TRP A 44 -21.59 17.44 1.14
N TYR A 45 -21.72 16.19 0.69
CA TYR A 45 -22.61 15.22 1.33
C TYR A 45 -22.02 14.62 2.60
N LEU A 46 -20.69 14.59 2.72
CA LEU A 46 -20.02 14.01 3.88
C LEU A 46 -20.32 14.79 5.17
N LEU A 47 -20.28 16.12 5.13
CA LEU A 47 -20.45 16.97 6.31
C LEU A 47 -21.75 16.66 7.10
N PRO A 48 -22.96 16.69 6.51
CA PRO A 48 -24.18 16.37 7.24
C PRO A 48 -24.22 14.91 7.73
N ILE A 49 -23.59 13.98 6.99
CA ILE A 49 -23.50 12.57 7.37
C ILE A 49 -22.61 12.40 8.60
N THR A 50 -21.50 13.15 8.71
CA THR A 50 -20.63 13.07 9.89
C THR A 50 -21.39 13.41 11.18
N ALA A 51 -22.25 14.44 11.16
CA ALA A 51 -23.04 14.81 12.32
C ALA A 51 -24.00 13.67 12.75
N LYS A 52 -24.63 12.98 11.79
CA LYS A 52 -25.52 11.85 12.07
C LYS A 52 -24.75 10.64 12.61
N LEU A 53 -23.66 10.25 11.96
CA LEU A 53 -22.83 9.13 12.38
C LEU A 53 -22.21 9.35 13.77
N MET A 54 -21.83 10.58 14.11
CA MET A 54 -21.33 10.89 15.45
C MET A 54 -22.38 10.62 16.53
N VAL A 55 -23.62 11.06 16.31
CA VAL A 55 -24.73 10.82 17.25
C VAL A 55 -25.06 9.33 17.35
N GLU A 56 -25.13 8.61 16.22
CA GLU A 56 -25.43 7.18 16.19
C GLU A 56 -24.34 6.33 16.88
N THR A 57 -23.07 6.69 16.66
CA THR A 57 -21.93 5.99 17.26
C THR A 57 -21.83 6.27 18.77
N GLU A 58 -22.16 7.49 19.19
CA GLU A 58 -22.24 7.85 20.61
C GLU A 58 -23.40 7.14 21.31
N ALA A 59 -24.58 7.14 20.70
CA ALA A 59 -25.77 6.48 21.24
C ALA A 59 -25.62 4.96 21.37
N SER A 60 -24.82 4.35 20.49
CA SER A 60 -24.49 2.92 20.56
C SER A 60 -23.36 2.58 21.56
N GLY A 61 -22.73 3.60 22.17
CA GLY A 61 -21.64 3.44 23.15
C GLY A 61 -20.28 3.12 22.56
N TRP A 62 -20.13 3.14 21.23
CA TRP A 62 -18.90 2.74 20.53
C TRP A 62 -18.00 3.90 20.15
N LEU A 63 -18.40 5.15 20.39
CA LEU A 63 -17.63 6.33 19.97
C LEU A 63 -16.17 6.31 20.44
N PRO A 64 -15.83 5.97 21.70
CA PRO A 64 -14.43 5.90 22.12
C PRO A 64 -13.60 4.91 21.31
N ALA A 65 -14.15 3.72 21.03
CA ALA A 65 -13.47 2.70 20.24
C ALA A 65 -13.34 3.11 18.77
N ALA A 66 -14.36 3.75 18.19
CA ALA A 66 -14.31 4.25 16.82
C ALA A 66 -13.23 5.32 16.64
N LEU A 67 -13.10 6.25 17.59
CA LEU A 67 -12.05 7.27 17.58
C LEU A 67 -10.65 6.65 17.75
N ASP A 68 -10.52 5.63 18.59
CA ASP A 68 -9.25 4.89 18.75
C ASP A 68 -8.86 4.15 17.46
N GLU A 69 -9.81 3.51 16.78
CA GLU A 69 -9.56 2.87 15.47
C GLU A 69 -9.14 3.91 14.41
N CYS A 70 -9.82 5.07 14.35
CA CYS A 70 -9.40 6.17 13.49
C CYS A 70 -7.95 6.61 13.80
N ARG A 71 -7.60 6.73 15.08
CA ARG A 71 -6.25 7.08 15.52
C ARG A 71 -5.23 6.00 15.14
N LEU A 72 -5.54 4.73 15.35
CA LEU A 72 -4.68 3.60 15.00
C LEU A 72 -4.38 3.58 13.50
N MET A 73 -5.39 3.80 12.65
CA MET A 73 -5.21 3.93 11.21
C MET A 73 -4.30 5.12 10.84
N GLN A 74 -4.47 6.27 11.50
CA GLN A 74 -3.61 7.44 11.30
C GLN A 74 -2.15 7.16 11.71
N MET A 75 -1.94 6.47 12.84
CA MET A 75 -0.60 6.10 13.31
C MET A 75 0.09 5.15 12.35
N ARG A 76 -0.59 4.09 11.89
CA ARG A 76 -0.04 3.14 10.92
C ARG A 76 0.33 3.78 9.58
N ARG A 77 -0.42 4.80 9.13
CA ARG A 77 -0.09 5.53 7.89
C ARG A 77 1.13 6.44 8.01
N GLN A 78 1.52 6.82 9.22
CA GLN A 78 2.72 7.62 9.48
C GLN A 78 3.99 6.77 9.54
N GLU A 79 3.86 5.44 9.63
CA GLU A 79 5.00 4.54 9.60
C GLU A 79 5.71 4.63 8.24
N VAL A 80 6.97 5.06 8.27
CA VAL A 80 7.82 5.09 7.10
C VAL A 80 8.75 3.89 7.15
N VAL A 81 8.59 2.99 6.17
CA VAL A 81 9.48 1.83 6.03
C VAL A 81 10.92 2.31 5.81
N ALA A 82 11.80 1.98 6.75
CA ALA A 82 13.23 2.19 6.58
C ALA A 82 13.74 1.29 5.44
N PRO A 83 14.63 1.77 4.54
CA PRO A 83 15.15 0.95 3.44
C PRO A 83 15.71 -0.41 3.88
N GLU A 84 16.41 -0.46 5.01
CA GLU A 84 16.98 -1.69 5.58
C GLU A 84 15.93 -2.73 6.00
N ASP A 85 14.68 -2.32 6.22
CA ASP A 85 13.56 -3.19 6.59
C ASP A 85 12.63 -3.51 5.41
N ALA A 86 12.87 -2.94 4.22
CA ALA A 86 12.00 -3.09 3.05
C ALA A 86 11.82 -4.55 2.58
N TRP A 87 12.76 -5.44 2.93
CA TRP A 87 12.68 -6.86 2.62
C TRP A 87 11.58 -7.59 3.42
N ARG A 88 11.14 -7.04 4.55
CA ARG A 88 10.12 -7.65 5.42
C ARG A 88 8.74 -7.68 4.76
N ASP A 89 8.47 -6.72 3.88
CA ASP A 89 7.21 -6.64 3.14
C ASP A 89 7.14 -7.62 1.96
N ILE A 90 8.26 -8.25 1.60
CA ILE A 90 8.32 -9.25 0.52
C ILE A 90 7.79 -10.57 1.06
N THR A 91 6.57 -10.92 0.66
CA THR A 91 5.76 -12.02 1.24
C THR A 91 6.42 -13.40 1.21
N ASN A 92 7.31 -13.67 0.26
CA ASN A 92 8.02 -14.94 0.10
C ASN A 92 9.48 -14.89 0.59
N ALA A 93 9.90 -13.83 1.29
CA ALA A 93 11.25 -13.72 1.85
C ALA A 93 11.59 -14.86 2.82
N TRP A 94 10.59 -15.38 3.54
CA TRP A 94 10.75 -16.48 4.51
C TRP A 94 11.24 -17.80 3.88
N GLN A 95 11.12 -17.95 2.56
CA GLN A 95 11.59 -19.15 1.85
C GLN A 95 13.11 -19.15 1.60
N LEU A 96 13.78 -18.01 1.78
CA LEU A 96 15.19 -17.84 1.50
C LEU A 96 16.07 -18.30 2.69
N ARG A 97 17.21 -18.94 2.38
CA ARG A 97 18.25 -19.26 3.37
C ARG A 97 19.02 -18.01 3.76
N THR A 98 19.76 -18.05 4.87
CA THR A 98 20.46 -16.89 5.46
C THR A 98 21.25 -16.03 4.46
N ARG A 99 22.06 -16.64 3.59
CA ARG A 99 22.86 -15.89 2.59
C ARG A 99 22.00 -15.27 1.49
N GLN A 100 20.94 -15.96 1.08
CA GLN A 100 19.98 -15.45 0.09
C GLN A 100 19.15 -14.31 0.68
N LEU A 101 18.75 -14.44 1.94
CA LEU A 101 18.03 -13.40 2.68
C LEU A 101 18.90 -12.15 2.87
N ALA A 102 20.18 -12.31 3.21
CA ALA A 102 21.12 -11.19 3.28
C ALA A 102 21.27 -10.48 1.91
N CYS A 103 21.23 -11.22 0.81
CA CYS A 103 21.19 -10.64 -0.53
C CYS A 103 19.89 -9.87 -0.77
N LEU A 104 18.74 -10.44 -0.40
CA LEU A 104 17.43 -9.77 -0.52
C LEU A 104 17.37 -8.48 0.30
N GLN A 105 17.91 -8.46 1.51
CA GLN A 105 17.98 -7.27 2.37
C GLN A 105 18.66 -6.10 1.65
N LEU A 106 19.85 -6.35 1.09
CA LEU A 106 20.61 -5.33 0.35
C LEU A 106 19.91 -4.87 -0.92
N LEU A 107 19.30 -5.81 -1.66
CA LEU A 107 18.58 -5.52 -2.90
C LEU A 107 17.30 -4.72 -2.64
N ALA A 108 16.55 -5.05 -1.58
CA ALA A 108 15.33 -4.35 -1.20
C ALA A 108 15.62 -2.92 -0.69
N ASP A 109 16.68 -2.76 0.13
CA ASP A 109 17.16 -1.43 0.55
C ASP A 109 17.47 -0.55 -0.66
N TRP A 110 18.32 -1.05 -1.57
CA TRP A 110 18.68 -0.33 -2.79
C TRP A 110 17.46 0.00 -3.64
N ARG A 111 16.54 -0.96 -3.83
CA ARG A 111 15.32 -0.77 -4.64
C ARG A 111 14.45 0.34 -4.06
N LEU A 112 14.22 0.35 -2.75
CA LEU A 112 13.37 1.36 -2.11
C LEU A 112 14.02 2.75 -2.18
N ARG A 113 15.33 2.87 -1.97
CA ARG A 113 16.06 4.14 -2.14
C ARG A 113 15.95 4.64 -3.58
N LYS A 114 16.17 3.76 -4.55
CA LYS A 114 16.11 4.13 -5.98
C LYS A 114 14.71 4.54 -6.41
N ALA A 115 13.68 3.85 -5.92
CA ALA A 115 12.27 4.18 -6.16
C ALA A 115 11.94 5.59 -5.67
N ARG A 116 12.34 5.93 -4.43
CA ARG A 116 12.18 7.27 -3.85
C ARG A 116 12.95 8.34 -4.62
N GLU A 117 14.18 8.07 -5.03
CA GLU A 117 15.02 9.00 -5.80
C GLU A 117 14.45 9.31 -7.20
N ARG A 118 13.76 8.33 -7.80
CA ARG A 118 13.20 8.43 -9.16
C ARG A 118 11.72 8.79 -9.19
N ASP A 119 11.07 8.89 -8.04
CA ASP A 119 9.62 9.05 -7.92
C ASP A 119 8.85 7.98 -8.71
N LEU A 120 9.24 6.72 -8.52
CA LEU A 120 8.63 5.57 -9.17
C LEU A 120 8.17 4.56 -8.11
N ALA A 121 7.07 3.85 -8.39
CA ALA A 121 6.72 2.69 -7.56
C ALA A 121 7.81 1.62 -7.66
N VAL A 122 8.06 0.88 -6.58
CA VAL A 122 9.18 -0.08 -6.47
C VAL A 122 9.22 -1.12 -7.59
N ASN A 123 8.06 -1.55 -8.10
CA ASN A 123 7.96 -2.53 -9.19
C ASN A 123 8.30 -1.96 -10.58
N PHE A 124 8.32 -0.63 -10.74
CA PHE A 124 8.86 0.01 -11.95
C PHE A 124 10.39 0.14 -11.91
N VAL A 125 11.01 0.04 -10.73
CA VAL A 125 12.47 -0.04 -10.61
C VAL A 125 12.94 -1.46 -10.93
N VAL A 126 12.50 -2.42 -10.11
CA VAL A 126 12.69 -3.86 -10.34
C VAL A 126 11.47 -4.58 -9.79
N ARG A 127 10.81 -5.38 -10.64
CA ARG A 127 9.68 -6.20 -10.22
C ARG A 127 10.08 -7.12 -9.07
N GLU A 128 9.18 -7.29 -8.11
CA GLU A 128 9.41 -8.11 -6.93
C GLU A 128 9.84 -9.54 -7.26
N GLU A 129 9.22 -10.18 -8.27
CA GLU A 129 9.59 -11.54 -8.67
C GLU A 129 11.05 -11.66 -9.13
N HIS A 130 11.58 -10.63 -9.80
CA HIS A 130 12.96 -10.61 -10.29
C HIS A 130 13.94 -10.35 -9.15
N LEU A 131 13.61 -9.44 -8.23
CA LEU A 131 14.42 -9.14 -7.05
C LEU A 131 14.61 -10.38 -6.17
N TRP A 132 13.51 -11.11 -5.95
CA TRP A 132 13.51 -12.36 -5.20
C TRP A 132 14.29 -13.45 -5.94
N SER A 133 14.09 -13.60 -7.25
CA SER A 133 14.79 -14.61 -8.06
C SER A 133 16.31 -14.43 -8.04
N VAL A 134 16.81 -13.19 -8.15
CA VAL A 134 18.25 -12.89 -8.03
C VAL A 134 18.77 -13.30 -6.66
N SER A 135 18.01 -13.04 -5.60
CA SER A 135 18.37 -13.40 -4.23
C SER A 135 18.41 -14.92 -4.05
N ALA A 136 17.43 -15.65 -4.61
CA ALA A 136 17.36 -17.10 -4.54
C ALA A 136 18.51 -17.79 -5.30
N LEU A 137 18.91 -17.24 -6.45
CA LEU A 137 20.03 -17.74 -7.25
C LEU A 137 21.40 -17.37 -6.68
N TYR A 138 21.46 -16.54 -5.63
CA TYR A 138 22.70 -16.14 -4.99
C TYR A 138 23.37 -17.34 -4.29
N ALA A 139 24.18 -18.08 -5.07
CA ALA A 139 25.15 -19.02 -4.56
C ALA A 139 26.35 -18.20 -4.06
N GLY A 140 26.24 -17.69 -2.83
CA GLY A 140 27.39 -17.08 -2.19
C GLY A 140 28.54 -18.09 -2.21
N LYS A 141 29.65 -17.77 -2.88
CA LYS A 141 30.81 -18.66 -3.05
C LYS A 141 31.05 -19.41 -1.74
N SER A 142 30.65 -20.68 -1.71
CA SER A 142 31.24 -21.65 -0.80
C SER A 142 32.57 -21.99 -1.43
N GLY A 143 33.67 -21.85 -0.70
CA GLY A 143 34.98 -22.26 -1.19
C GLY A 143 34.92 -23.69 -1.73
N ARG A 144 35.55 -23.90 -2.89
CA ARG A 144 35.86 -25.22 -3.45
C ARG A 144 36.56 -26.11 -2.42
N THR A 145 36.28 -27.40 -2.46
CA THR A 145 37.35 -28.40 -2.48
C THR A 145 37.08 -29.35 -3.64
N GLY A 146 37.92 -29.28 -4.67
CA GLY A 146 37.98 -30.34 -5.67
C GLY A 146 38.53 -31.61 -5.03
N GLN A 147 37.95 -32.76 -5.36
CA GLN A 147 38.65 -34.03 -5.29
C GLN A 147 38.99 -34.45 -6.72
N PRO A 148 40.28 -34.67 -7.06
CA PRO A 148 40.64 -35.36 -8.28
C PRO A 148 40.52 -36.88 -8.04
N GLY A 149 39.75 -37.54 -8.91
CA GLY A 149 39.89 -38.98 -9.19
C GLY A 149 38.97 -39.91 -8.39
N LEU A 150 38.18 -40.68 -9.13
CA LEU A 150 38.37 -42.14 -9.19
C LEU A 150 37.60 -42.68 -10.40
N ILE A 151 38.36 -42.96 -11.46
CA ILE A 151 38.03 -43.98 -12.44
C ILE A 151 38.20 -45.31 -11.72
N ARG A 152 37.14 -46.12 -11.65
CA ARG A 152 37.20 -47.58 -11.74
C ARG A 152 35.95 -48.07 -12.45
#